data_AF-A0A7V5XDP4-F1
#
_entry.id   AF-A0A7V5XDP4-F1
#
_cell.length_a   1.000
_cell.length_b   1.000
_cell.length_c   1.000
_cell.angle_alpha   90.00
_cell.angle_beta   90.00
_cell.angle_gamma   90.00
#
_symmetry.space_group_name_H-M   'P 1'
#
loop_
_entity.id
_entity.type
_entity.pdbx_description
1 polymer ?
#
loop_
_entity_poly.entity_id
_entity_poly.type
_entity_poly.pdbx_seq_one_letter_code
_entity_poly.pdbx_strand_id
1 'polypeptide(L)'
;MNPLKSIPGTIISGFILAVIIAAVTQTTMGNPALSIMRWLHVLAGITWIGLLYYFNFVQVPAMALAAADPDGPGGAGISKYVAPLALLWFRWAALATWLFGAGYLAHNGDFMNAFTLGAMPGAGDPVYGLSIGIGAWLGTIMLFNVWVLIWPNQKKILGMVEASADEIAKGKTVALMASRTNTLLSIPMLLSMIGATHGFFM
;
A
#
# COMPACT_ATOMS: atom_id res chain seq x y z
N MET A 1 30.62 -11.45 0.01
CA MET A 1 30.16 -10.34 0.88
C MET A 1 28.84 -10.74 1.53
N ASN A 2 28.59 -10.48 2.82
CA ASN A 2 27.32 -10.86 3.45
C ASN A 2 26.16 -10.06 2.81
N PRO A 3 25.17 -10.72 2.16
CA PRO A 3 24.11 -10.03 1.42
C PRO A 3 23.21 -9.17 2.32
N LEU A 4 23.12 -9.48 3.62
CA LEU A 4 22.29 -8.77 4.58
C LEU A 4 22.80 -7.35 4.93
N LYS A 5 24.03 -7.01 4.51
CA LYS A 5 24.59 -5.65 4.69
C LYS A 5 24.01 -4.62 3.71
N SER A 6 23.13 -5.02 2.79
CA SER A 6 22.52 -4.13 1.80
C SER A 6 21.04 -4.43 1.62
N ILE A 7 20.23 -3.40 1.36
CA ILE A 7 18.79 -3.59 1.10
C ILE A 7 18.55 -4.52 -0.11
N PRO A 8 19.20 -4.35 -1.28
CA PRO A 8 18.98 -5.25 -2.40
C PRO A 8 19.41 -6.69 -2.08
N GLY A 9 20.55 -6.88 -1.40
CA GLY A 9 21.02 -8.21 -1.01
C GLY A 9 20.06 -8.92 -0.07
N THR A 10 19.48 -8.22 0.90
CA THR A 10 18.44 -8.77 1.79
C THR A 10 17.19 -9.17 1.01
N ILE A 11 16.68 -8.30 0.14
CA ILE A 11 15.48 -8.58 -0.66
C ILE A 11 15.73 -9.79 -1.57
N ILE A 12 16.81 -9.79 -2.35
CA ILE A 12 17.17 -10.88 -3.26
C ILE A 12 17.31 -12.20 -2.51
N SER A 13 17.99 -12.20 -1.35
CA SER A 13 18.14 -13.40 -0.53
C SER A 13 16.78 -13.93 -0.05
N GLY A 14 15.86 -13.04 0.33
CA GLY A 14 14.49 -13.42 0.71
C GLY A 14 13.72 -14.07 -0.44
N PHE A 15 13.79 -13.51 -1.64
CA PHE A 15 13.15 -14.10 -2.83
C PHE A 15 13.76 -15.46 -3.22
N ILE A 16 15.09 -15.59 -3.18
CA ILE A 16 15.78 -16.86 -3.44
C ILE A 16 15.33 -17.92 -2.42
N LEU A 17 15.30 -17.56 -1.14
CA LEU A 17 14.85 -18.47 -0.08
C LEU A 17 13.39 -18.90 -0.30
N ALA A 18 12.50 -17.98 -0.68
CA ALA A 18 11.10 -18.31 -1.00
C ALA A 18 10.99 -19.32 -2.17
N VAL A 19 11.79 -19.14 -3.23
CA VAL A 19 11.83 -20.07 -4.37
C VAL A 19 12.37 -21.44 -3.96
N ILE A 20 13.43 -21.49 -3.14
CA ILE A 20 13.98 -22.75 -2.62
C ILE A 20 12.93 -23.47 -1.79
N ILE A 21 12.25 -22.77 -0.88
CA ILE A 21 11.17 -23.35 -0.07
C ILE A 21 10.09 -23.94 -0.97
N ALA A 22 9.59 -23.19 -1.94
CA ALA A 22 8.56 -23.66 -2.87
C ALA A 22 9.01 -24.91 -3.67
N ALA A 23 10.28 -24.95 -4.11
CA ALA A 23 10.82 -26.08 -4.84
C ALA A 23 11.00 -27.33 -3.95
N VAL A 24 11.44 -27.15 -2.71
CA VAL A 24 11.68 -28.26 -1.76
C VAL A 24 10.37 -28.84 -1.23
N THR A 25 9.38 -28.01 -0.93
CA THR A 25 8.12 -28.50 -0.36
C THR A 25 7.27 -29.24 -1.39
N GLN A 26 7.51 -29.04 -2.70
CA GLN A 26 6.74 -29.64 -3.80
C GLN A 26 5.22 -29.50 -3.63
N THR A 27 4.77 -28.51 -2.86
CA THR A 27 3.34 -28.26 -2.60
C THR A 27 2.75 -27.57 -3.81
N THR A 28 2.62 -28.27 -4.94
CA THR A 28 1.87 -27.78 -6.10
C THR A 28 0.39 -27.96 -5.84
N MET A 29 -0.17 -27.13 -4.96
CA MET A 29 -1.61 -26.99 -4.80
C MET A 29 -2.05 -25.71 -5.54
N GLY A 30 -2.86 -25.88 -6.59
CA GLY A 30 -3.45 -24.77 -7.35
C GLY A 30 -2.58 -24.21 -8.47
N ASN A 31 -3.02 -23.08 -9.04
CA ASN A 31 -2.38 -22.41 -10.18
C ASN A 31 -1.16 -21.58 -9.70
N PRO A 32 0.07 -21.89 -10.14
CA PRO A 32 1.27 -21.19 -9.70
C PRO A 32 1.26 -19.68 -10.00
N ALA A 33 0.67 -19.26 -11.12
CA ALA A 33 0.59 -17.85 -11.48
C ALA A 33 -0.31 -17.08 -10.51
N LEU A 34 -1.48 -17.65 -10.16
CA LEU A 34 -2.38 -17.07 -9.15
C LEU A 34 -1.70 -16.99 -7.78
N SER A 35 -0.99 -18.05 -7.38
CA SER A 35 -0.26 -18.09 -6.11
C SER A 35 0.83 -17.02 -6.03
N ILE A 36 1.61 -16.85 -7.10
CA ILE A 36 2.66 -15.83 -7.19
C ILE A 36 2.04 -14.42 -7.16
N MET A 37 1.00 -14.16 -7.95
CA MET A 37 0.33 -12.85 -7.95
C MET A 37 -0.25 -12.51 -6.59
N ARG A 38 -0.91 -13.46 -5.92
CA ARG A 38 -1.44 -13.26 -4.56
C ARG A 38 -0.32 -13.01 -3.56
N TRP A 39 0.76 -13.80 -3.60
CA TRP A 39 1.90 -13.62 -2.71
C TRP A 39 2.55 -12.24 -2.86
N LEU A 40 2.78 -11.81 -4.10
CA LEU A 40 3.34 -10.50 -4.41
C LEU A 40 2.39 -9.36 -4.03
N HIS A 41 1.07 -9.53 -4.24
CA HIS A 41 0.05 -8.60 -3.78
C HIS A 41 0.10 -8.41 -2.26
N VAL A 42 0.15 -9.50 -1.50
CA VAL A 42 0.21 -9.46 -0.03
C VAL A 42 1.51 -8.82 0.45
N LEU A 43 2.66 -9.20 -0.12
CA LEU A 43 3.96 -8.62 0.25
C LEU A 43 4.01 -7.10 -0.01
N ALA A 44 3.54 -6.67 -1.17
CA ALA A 44 3.43 -5.25 -1.51
C ALA A 44 2.40 -4.55 -0.62
N GLY A 45 1.26 -5.19 -0.33
CA GLY A 45 0.18 -4.65 0.49
C GLY A 45 0.61 -4.40 1.93
N ILE A 46 1.35 -5.34 2.52
CA ILE A 46 1.94 -5.16 3.86
C ILE A 46 2.91 -3.97 3.85
N THR A 47 3.75 -3.85 2.81
CA THR A 47 4.68 -2.73 2.69
C THR A 47 3.93 -1.39 2.56
N TRP A 48 2.87 -1.36 1.75
CA TRP A 48 2.07 -0.15 1.52
C TRP A 48 1.30 0.28 2.77
N ILE A 49 0.48 -0.61 3.34
CA ILE A 49 -0.37 -0.30 4.49
C ILE A 49 0.47 -0.13 5.76
N GLY A 50 1.55 -0.90 5.91
CA GLY A 50 2.50 -0.72 7.01
C GLY A 50 3.11 0.68 7.03
N LEU A 51 3.54 1.19 5.86
CA LEU A 51 4.05 2.57 5.76
C LEU A 51 2.95 3.62 5.94
N LEU A 52 1.72 3.35 5.47
CA LEU A 52 0.57 4.23 5.72
C LEU A 52 0.31 4.43 7.22
N TYR A 53 0.33 3.33 7.98
CA TYR A 53 0.14 3.35 9.43
C TYR A 53 1.34 3.96 10.15
N TYR A 54 2.56 3.68 9.69
CA TYR A 54 3.75 4.39 10.17
C TYR A 54 3.59 5.90 10.05
N PHE A 55 3.17 6.42 8.88
CA PHE A 55 2.98 7.85 8.70
C PHE A 55 1.94 8.44 9.67
N ASN A 56 0.78 7.80 9.80
CA ASN A 56 -0.34 8.36 10.55
C ASN A 56 -0.25 8.15 12.07
N PHE A 57 0.27 7.00 12.51
CA PHE A 57 0.30 6.63 13.93
C PHE A 57 1.64 6.93 14.60
N VAL A 58 2.73 7.05 13.82
CA VAL A 58 4.08 7.26 14.38
C VAL A 58 4.67 8.59 13.92
N GLN A 59 4.86 8.77 12.61
CA GLN A 59 5.61 9.91 12.09
C GLN A 59 4.89 11.24 12.35
N VAL A 60 3.59 11.34 12.02
CA VAL A 60 2.82 12.59 12.23
C VAL A 60 2.76 12.99 13.71
N PRO A 61 2.41 12.09 14.65
CA PRO A 61 2.48 12.40 16.08
C PRO A 61 3.89 12.78 16.55
N ALA A 62 4.94 12.05 16.13
CA ALA A 62 6.32 12.37 16.50
C ALA A 62 6.74 13.75 16.02
N MET A 63 6.35 14.15 14.80
CA MET A 63 6.63 15.48 14.27
C MET A 63 5.89 16.58 15.05
N ALA A 64 4.68 16.31 15.55
CA ALA A 64 3.94 17.25 16.39
C ALA A 64 4.60 17.41 17.77
N LEU A 65 5.02 16.30 18.39
CA LEU A 65 5.77 16.33 19.65
C LEU A 65 7.08 17.10 19.50
N ALA A 66 7.86 16.83 18.45
CA ALA A 66 9.11 17.52 18.19
C ALA A 66 8.93 19.03 17.90
N ALA A 67 7.78 19.44 17.37
CA ALA A 67 7.46 20.85 17.18
C ALA A 67 7.04 21.57 18.47
N ALA A 68 6.56 20.81 19.47
CA ALA A 68 6.14 21.32 20.77
C ALA A 68 7.26 21.32 21.82
N ASP A 69 8.46 20.83 21.47
CA ASP A 69 9.63 20.72 22.34
C ASP A 69 10.74 21.69 21.86
N PRO A 70 10.82 22.92 22.41
CA PRO A 70 11.78 23.95 21.97
C PRO A 70 13.24 23.56 22.23
N ASP A 71 13.48 22.74 23.24
CA ASP A 71 14.83 22.29 23.66
C ASP A 71 15.21 20.95 23.01
N GLY A 72 14.27 20.33 22.28
CA GLY A 72 14.45 19.04 21.62
C GLY A 72 15.21 19.11 20.30
N PRO A 73 15.57 17.95 19.72
CA PRO A 73 16.32 17.87 18.46
C PRO A 73 15.50 18.29 17.21
N GLY A 74 14.21 18.57 17.38
CA GLY A 74 13.28 18.89 16.30
C GLY A 74 13.03 17.75 15.31
N GLY A 75 12.20 18.02 14.30
CA GLY A 75 11.78 17.02 13.28
C GLY A 75 12.66 16.95 12.03
N ALA A 76 13.76 17.70 11.96
CA ALA A 76 14.52 17.89 10.72
C ALA A 76 15.12 16.60 10.16
N GLY A 77 15.61 15.70 11.02
CA GLY A 77 16.16 14.41 10.61
C GLY A 77 15.11 13.50 9.94
N ILE A 78 13.88 13.49 10.48
CA ILE A 78 12.76 12.73 9.92
C ILE A 78 12.40 13.30 8.54
N SER A 79 12.19 14.61 8.45
CA SER A 79 11.82 15.28 7.20
C SER A 79 12.88 15.12 6.10
N LYS A 80 14.17 15.16 6.47
CA LYS A 80 15.27 15.13 5.50
C LYS A 80 15.64 13.71 5.04
N TYR A 81 15.69 12.74 5.96
CA TYR A 81 16.26 11.42 5.67
C TYR A 81 15.23 10.30 5.65
N VAL A 82 14.21 10.34 6.52
CA VAL A 82 13.28 9.23 6.70
C VAL A 82 12.07 9.36 5.77
N ALA A 83 11.40 10.51 5.79
CA ALA A 83 10.18 10.72 5.03
C ALA A 83 10.36 10.51 3.51
N PRO A 84 11.43 10.99 2.85
CA PRO A 84 11.62 10.75 1.42
C PRO A 84 11.78 9.27 1.07
N LEU A 85 12.52 8.51 1.89
CA LEU A 85 12.72 7.07 1.70
C LEU A 85 11.42 6.31 1.93
N ALA A 86 10.70 6.61 3.02
CA ALA A 86 9.42 5.99 3.30
C ALA A 86 8.40 6.26 2.18
N LEU A 87 8.35 7.50 1.66
CA LEU A 87 7.44 7.86 0.56
C LEU A 87 7.81 7.17 -0.76
N LEU A 88 9.09 6.93 -1.03
CA LEU A 88 9.55 6.15 -2.18
C LEU A 88 8.96 4.74 -2.14
N TRP A 89 9.12 4.03 -1.03
CA TRP A 89 8.59 2.67 -0.87
C TRP A 89 7.06 2.67 -0.87
N PHE A 90 6.44 3.60 -0.15
CA PHE A 90 4.99 3.73 -0.03
C PHE A 90 4.29 3.84 -1.40
N ARG A 91 4.75 4.74 -2.28
CA ARG A 91 4.08 4.97 -3.58
C ARG A 91 4.21 3.78 -4.54
N TRP A 92 5.37 3.14 -4.56
CA TRP A 92 5.61 2.01 -5.45
C TRP A 92 4.99 0.73 -4.91
N ALA A 93 4.99 0.53 -3.59
CA ALA A 93 4.24 -0.55 -2.96
C ALA A 93 2.74 -0.42 -3.22
N ALA A 94 2.18 0.80 -3.18
CA ALA A 94 0.78 1.03 -3.53
C ALA A 94 0.47 0.58 -4.97
N LEU A 95 1.28 1.01 -5.93
CA LEU A 95 1.11 0.64 -7.33
C LEU A 95 1.27 -0.87 -7.54
N ALA A 96 2.31 -1.47 -6.97
CA ALA A 96 2.57 -2.90 -7.06
C ALA A 96 1.42 -3.72 -6.46
N THR A 97 0.92 -3.35 -5.28
CA THR A 97 -0.23 -4.00 -4.65
C THR A 97 -1.43 -4.01 -5.59
N TRP A 98 -1.77 -2.84 -6.14
CA TRP A 98 -2.92 -2.72 -7.04
C TRP A 98 -2.72 -3.53 -8.32
N LEU A 99 -1.54 -3.47 -8.96
CA LEU A 99 -1.25 -4.22 -10.18
C LEU A 99 -1.31 -5.73 -9.96
N PHE A 100 -0.73 -6.25 -8.88
CA PHE A 100 -0.80 -7.69 -8.58
C PHE A 100 -2.22 -8.13 -8.20
N GLY A 101 -3.00 -7.29 -7.52
CA GLY A 101 -4.39 -7.58 -7.18
C GLY A 101 -5.31 -7.58 -8.40
N ALA A 102 -5.22 -6.53 -9.23
CA ALA A 102 -5.93 -6.44 -10.50
C ALA A 102 -5.53 -7.57 -11.46
N GLY A 103 -4.22 -7.88 -11.55
CA GLY A 103 -3.69 -8.99 -12.33
C GLY A 103 -4.20 -10.34 -11.85
N TYR A 104 -4.24 -10.55 -10.52
CA TYR A 104 -4.85 -11.75 -9.93
C TYR A 104 -6.32 -11.89 -10.33
N LEU A 105 -7.12 -10.84 -10.16
CA LEU A 105 -8.54 -10.86 -10.53
C LEU A 105 -8.74 -11.10 -12.02
N ALA A 106 -7.92 -10.50 -12.89
CA ALA A 106 -7.99 -10.70 -14.32
C ALA A 106 -7.64 -12.15 -14.71
N HIS A 107 -6.58 -12.71 -14.13
CA HIS A 107 -6.19 -14.09 -14.40
C HIS A 107 -7.18 -15.11 -13.84
N ASN A 108 -7.88 -14.78 -12.75
CA ASN A 108 -8.93 -15.62 -12.17
C ASN A 108 -10.30 -15.48 -12.87
N GLY A 109 -10.44 -14.56 -13.83
CA GLY A 109 -11.72 -14.28 -14.50
C GLY A 109 -12.67 -13.36 -13.71
N ASP A 110 -12.29 -12.91 -12.52
CA ASP A 110 -13.12 -12.12 -11.60
C ASP A 110 -12.95 -10.60 -11.75
N PHE A 111 -12.08 -10.12 -12.64
CA PHE A 111 -11.84 -8.67 -12.77
C PHE A 111 -13.13 -7.90 -13.03
N MET A 112 -13.92 -8.34 -13.99
CA MET A 112 -15.18 -7.67 -14.30
C MET A 112 -16.20 -7.84 -13.18
N ASN A 113 -16.25 -9.02 -12.55
CA ASN A 113 -17.10 -9.30 -11.40
C ASN A 113 -16.83 -8.31 -10.24
N ALA A 114 -15.55 -8.14 -9.89
CA ALA A 114 -15.09 -7.26 -8.83
C ALA A 114 -15.40 -5.78 -9.14
N PHE A 115 -14.98 -5.29 -10.32
CA PHE A 115 -15.13 -3.88 -10.66
C PHE A 115 -16.57 -3.47 -11.01
N THR A 116 -17.47 -4.43 -11.26
CA THR A 116 -18.92 -4.21 -11.36
C THR A 116 -19.68 -4.55 -10.08
N LEU A 117 -18.98 -4.83 -8.97
CA LEU A 117 -19.58 -5.14 -7.67
C LEU A 117 -20.57 -6.31 -7.69
N GLY A 118 -20.29 -7.34 -8.49
CA GLY A 118 -21.17 -8.50 -8.67
C GLY A 118 -22.42 -8.23 -9.50
N ALA A 119 -22.58 -7.02 -10.07
CA ALA A 119 -23.79 -6.63 -10.78
C ALA A 119 -23.84 -7.13 -12.23
N MET A 120 -22.70 -7.52 -12.83
CA MET A 120 -22.67 -7.99 -14.21
C MET A 120 -23.10 -9.46 -14.32
N PRO A 121 -24.19 -9.76 -15.06
CA PRO A 121 -24.62 -11.14 -15.28
C PRO A 121 -23.53 -11.96 -15.98
N GLY A 122 -23.25 -13.15 -15.47
CA GLY A 122 -22.27 -14.07 -16.05
C GLY A 122 -20.80 -13.76 -15.74
N ALA A 123 -20.51 -12.73 -14.93
CA ALA A 123 -19.13 -12.38 -14.57
C ALA A 123 -18.54 -13.21 -13.42
N GLY A 124 -19.34 -13.99 -12.69
CA GLY A 124 -18.89 -14.84 -11.58
C GLY A 124 -19.91 -14.89 -10.44
N ASP A 125 -19.48 -15.32 -9.26
CA ASP A 125 -20.29 -15.27 -8.04
C ASP A 125 -20.53 -13.81 -7.60
N PRO A 126 -21.78 -13.33 -7.53
CA PRO A 126 -22.10 -11.96 -7.16
C PRO A 126 -21.71 -11.59 -5.72
N VAL A 127 -21.76 -12.53 -4.78
CA VAL A 127 -21.43 -12.29 -3.36
C VAL A 127 -19.93 -12.10 -3.19
N TYR A 128 -19.14 -12.94 -3.86
CA TYR A 128 -17.70 -12.75 -3.98
C TYR A 128 -17.38 -11.41 -4.66
N GLY A 129 -18.00 -11.15 -5.83
CA GLY A 129 -17.79 -9.95 -6.63
C GLY A 129 -18.07 -8.66 -5.88
N LEU A 130 -19.16 -8.61 -5.10
CA LEU A 130 -19.48 -7.49 -4.23
C LEU A 130 -18.41 -7.30 -3.15
N SER A 131 -18.04 -8.36 -2.44
CA SER A 131 -17.11 -8.29 -1.32
C SER A 131 -15.70 -7.91 -1.76
N ILE A 132 -15.13 -8.63 -2.74
CA ILE A 132 -13.80 -8.33 -3.27
C ILE A 132 -13.78 -6.99 -4.02
N GLY A 133 -14.89 -6.66 -4.67
CA GLY A 133 -15.09 -5.43 -5.45
C GLY A 133 -15.08 -4.17 -4.58
N ILE A 134 -15.73 -4.19 -3.42
CA ILE A 134 -15.62 -3.09 -2.44
C ILE A 134 -14.15 -2.88 -2.05
N GLY A 135 -13.44 -3.97 -1.72
CA GLY A 135 -12.01 -3.91 -1.43
C GLY A 135 -11.21 -3.30 -2.59
N ALA A 136 -11.44 -3.76 -3.82
CA ALA A 136 -10.75 -3.30 -5.02
C ALA A 136 -10.98 -1.80 -5.30
N TRP A 137 -12.22 -1.31 -5.15
CA TRP A 137 -12.54 0.11 -5.35
C TRP A 137 -11.93 1.00 -4.29
N LEU A 138 -12.03 0.61 -3.01
CA LEU A 138 -11.38 1.35 -1.92
C LEU A 138 -9.86 1.42 -2.12
N GLY A 139 -9.22 0.30 -2.49
CA GLY A 139 -7.81 0.26 -2.86
C GLY A 139 -7.47 1.16 -4.07
N THR A 140 -8.35 1.24 -5.06
CA THR A 140 -8.18 2.10 -6.24
C THR A 140 -8.23 3.59 -5.88
N ILE A 141 -9.20 4.00 -5.06
CA ILE A 141 -9.31 5.36 -4.54
C ILE A 141 -8.07 5.71 -3.73
N MET A 142 -7.62 4.79 -2.87
CA MET A 142 -6.42 4.98 -2.07
C MET A 142 -5.18 5.13 -2.94
N LEU A 143 -5.01 4.31 -3.99
CA LEU A 143 -3.92 4.43 -4.96
C LEU A 143 -3.93 5.80 -5.65
N PHE A 144 -5.10 6.26 -6.08
CA PHE A 144 -5.28 7.59 -6.66
C PHE A 144 -4.81 8.67 -5.67
N ASN A 145 -5.24 8.61 -4.42
CA ASN A 145 -4.79 9.55 -3.38
C ASN A 145 -3.26 9.55 -3.23
N VAL A 146 -2.61 8.38 -3.28
CA VAL A 146 -1.14 8.29 -3.20
C VAL A 146 -0.44 9.04 -4.33
N TRP A 147 -0.82 8.76 -5.57
CA TRP A 147 -0.09 9.27 -6.74
C TRP A 147 -0.51 10.67 -7.16
N VAL A 148 -1.78 11.04 -6.94
CA VAL A 148 -2.36 12.29 -7.44
C VAL A 148 -2.41 13.36 -6.34
N LEU A 149 -2.66 13.00 -5.08
CA LEU A 149 -2.79 13.98 -4.00
C LEU A 149 -1.56 14.01 -3.09
N ILE A 150 -1.10 12.88 -2.58
CA ILE A 150 -0.02 12.81 -1.61
C ILE A 150 1.31 13.13 -2.28
N TRP A 151 1.69 12.39 -3.32
CA TRP A 151 3.03 12.51 -3.92
C TRP A 151 3.34 13.91 -4.49
N PRO A 152 2.45 14.57 -5.26
CA PRO A 152 2.74 15.91 -5.79
C PRO A 152 2.91 16.96 -4.69
N ASN A 153 2.10 16.88 -3.63
CA ASN A 153 2.22 17.81 -2.49
C ASN A 153 3.45 17.49 -1.64
N GLN A 154 3.81 16.22 -1.44
CA GLN A 154 5.02 15.84 -0.73
C GLN A 154 6.30 16.33 -1.43
N LYS A 155 6.35 16.34 -2.77
CA LYS A 155 7.48 16.96 -3.50
C LYS A 155 7.68 18.43 -3.12
N LYS A 156 6.59 19.20 -2.98
CA LYS A 156 6.65 20.62 -2.56
C LYS A 156 7.11 20.73 -1.10
N ILE A 157 6.52 19.94 -0.21
CA ILE A 157 6.80 19.95 1.24
C ILE A 157 8.27 19.60 1.52
N LEU A 158 8.84 18.66 0.76
CA LEU A 158 10.21 18.20 0.90
C LEU A 158 11.23 19.06 0.13
N GLY A 159 10.78 20.14 -0.51
CA GLY A 159 11.66 21.03 -1.28
C GLY A 159 12.25 20.40 -2.55
N MET A 160 11.63 19.34 -3.08
CA MET A 160 12.04 18.71 -4.35
C MET A 160 11.61 19.54 -5.57
N VAL A 161 10.63 20.43 -5.38
CA VAL A 161 10.11 21.35 -6.38
C VAL A 161 9.91 22.70 -5.70
N GLU A 162 10.24 23.79 -6.40
CA GLU A 162 9.98 25.15 -5.92
C GLU A 162 8.47 25.37 -5.70
N ALA A 163 8.12 25.91 -4.54
CA ALA A 163 6.75 26.24 -4.19
C ALA A 163 6.75 27.39 -3.18
N SER A 164 5.75 28.26 -3.29
CA SER A 164 5.53 29.34 -2.31
C SER A 164 5.17 28.79 -0.92
N ALA A 165 5.33 29.61 0.12
CA ALA A 165 4.96 29.22 1.49
C ALA A 165 3.47 28.82 1.59
N ASP A 166 2.59 29.53 0.90
CA ASP A 166 1.14 29.26 0.87
C ASP A 166 0.83 27.92 0.18
N GLU A 167 1.50 27.62 -0.93
CA GLU A 167 1.35 26.33 -1.60
C GLU A 167 1.85 25.16 -0.74
N ILE A 168 2.96 25.36 -0.02
CA ILE A 168 3.47 24.34 0.92
C ILE A 168 2.47 24.13 2.05
N ALA A 169 1.92 25.19 2.64
CA ALA A 169 0.92 25.10 3.70
C ALA A 169 -0.33 24.34 3.23
N LYS A 170 -0.89 24.70 2.07
CA LYS A 170 -2.02 24.00 1.45
C LYS A 170 -1.66 22.54 1.14
N GLY A 171 -0.46 22.31 0.62
CA GLY A 171 0.03 20.97 0.29
C GLY A 171 0.13 20.06 1.51
N LYS A 172 0.59 20.58 2.65
CA LYS A 172 0.61 19.84 3.93
C LYS A 172 -0.79 19.37 4.31
N THR A 173 -1.79 20.25 4.24
CA THR A 173 -3.17 19.91 4.55
C THR A 173 -3.73 18.86 3.60
N VAL A 174 -3.56 19.03 2.28
CA VAL A 174 -4.05 18.07 1.27
C VAL A 174 -3.40 16.69 1.46
N ALA A 175 -2.08 16.65 1.60
CA ALA A 175 -1.36 15.39 1.78
C ALA A 175 -1.78 14.67 3.09
N LEU A 176 -1.96 15.42 4.17
CA LEU A 176 -2.39 14.87 5.46
C LEU A 176 -3.83 14.34 5.39
N MET A 177 -4.76 15.10 4.83
CA MET A 177 -6.16 14.66 4.71
C MET A 177 -6.26 13.42 3.81
N ALA A 178 -5.59 13.41 2.66
CA ALA A 178 -5.55 12.23 1.79
C ALA A 178 -4.95 11.00 2.49
N SER A 179 -3.90 11.19 3.30
CA SER A 179 -3.28 10.10 4.08
C SER A 179 -4.21 9.56 5.18
N ARG A 180 -4.93 10.44 5.89
CA ARG A 180 -5.93 10.04 6.88
C ARG A 180 -7.14 9.36 6.25
N THR A 181 -7.61 9.85 5.11
CA THR A 181 -8.65 9.18 4.32
C THR A 181 -8.19 7.79 3.94
N ASN A 182 -6.96 7.62 3.43
CA ASN A 182 -6.44 6.30 3.13
C ASN A 182 -6.38 5.37 4.36
N THR A 183 -6.02 5.90 5.53
CA THR A 183 -6.00 5.13 6.79
C THR A 183 -7.41 4.70 7.20
N LEU A 184 -8.41 5.57 7.03
CA LEU A 184 -9.80 5.23 7.29
C LEU A 184 -10.29 4.16 6.30
N LEU A 185 -10.01 4.33 5.01
CA LEU A 185 -10.46 3.41 3.95
C LEU A 185 -9.75 2.05 3.99
N SER A 186 -8.50 1.99 4.48
CA SER A 186 -7.76 0.72 4.54
C SER A 186 -8.40 -0.30 5.46
N ILE A 187 -9.12 0.15 6.49
CA ILE A 187 -9.77 -0.73 7.48
C ILE A 187 -10.90 -1.55 6.83
N PRO A 188 -11.97 -0.94 6.26
CA PRO A 188 -13.01 -1.69 5.57
C PRO A 188 -12.49 -2.37 4.29
N MET A 189 -11.50 -1.79 3.61
CA MET A 189 -10.87 -2.42 2.45
C MET A 189 -10.28 -3.79 2.80
N LEU A 190 -9.47 -3.87 3.86
CA LEU A 190 -8.87 -5.13 4.32
C LEU A 190 -9.95 -6.14 4.73
N LEU A 191 -10.96 -5.68 5.48
CA LEU A 191 -12.09 -6.51 5.88
C LEU A 191 -12.80 -7.11 4.66
N SER A 192 -13.12 -6.29 3.65
CA SER A 192 -13.79 -6.73 2.43
C SER A 192 -12.96 -7.74 1.63
N MET A 193 -11.65 -7.52 1.51
CA MET A 193 -10.76 -8.45 0.79
C MET A 193 -10.60 -9.79 1.50
N ILE A 194 -10.47 -9.78 2.83
CA ILE A 194 -10.38 -11.01 3.64
C ILE A 194 -11.73 -11.73 3.64
N GLY A 195 -12.82 -10.97 3.84
CA GLY A 195 -14.18 -11.50 3.94
C GLY A 195 -14.66 -12.19 2.68
N ALA A 196 -14.19 -11.76 1.51
CA ALA A 196 -14.53 -12.38 0.22
C ALA A 196 -14.17 -13.87 0.15
N THR A 197 -13.16 -14.33 0.90
CA THR A 197 -12.74 -15.76 0.91
C THR A 197 -12.82 -16.43 2.27
N HIS A 198 -12.87 -15.66 3.35
CA HIS A 198 -12.83 -16.19 4.73
C HIS A 198 -14.09 -15.88 5.56
N GLY A 199 -15.07 -15.17 4.97
CA GLY A 199 -16.24 -14.71 5.69
C GLY A 199 -15.99 -13.45 6.52
N PHE A 200 -17.08 -12.78 6.87
CA PHE A 200 -17.04 -11.65 7.80
C PHE A 200 -17.12 -12.17 9.25
N PHE A 201 -17.31 -11.28 10.23
CA PHE A 201 -17.37 -11.63 11.65
C PHE A 201 -18.62 -12.41 12.09
N MET A 202 -19.41 -12.95 11.15
CA MET A 202 -20.67 -13.64 11.38
C MET A 202 -20.67 -15.03 10.76
#